data_AF-A0A948EHK0-F1
#
_entry.id   AF-A0A948EHK0-F1
#
_cell.length_a   1.000
_cell.length_b   1.000
_cell.length_c   1.000
_cell.angle_alpha   90.00
_cell.angle_beta   90.00
_cell.angle_gamma   90.00
#
_symmetry.space_group_name_H-M   'P 1'
#
loop_
_entity.id
_entity.type
_entity.pdbx_description
1 polymer ?
#
loop_
_entity_poly.entity_id
_entity_poly.type
_entity_poly.pdbx_seq_one_letter_code
_entity_poly.pdbx_strand_id
1 'polypeptide(L)'
;PGQQQQVRLQLSTTLQAIYSQTLLPRVDGKGRVVGYEVLVCMPAIRSIIREGKTHQIFSVLQSGGKFGMNTLDSCLKELYQKGLVTIEEAMAKSSNPQEFEKSAMKAF
;
A
#
# COMPACT_ATOMS: atom_id res chain seq x y z
N PRO A 1 -2.53 -28.44 -1.60
CA PRO A 1 -1.12 -28.05 -1.89
C PRO A 1 -0.74 -28.04 -3.39
N GLY A 2 -1.25 -28.96 -4.23
CA GLY A 2 -0.82 -29.11 -5.63
C GLY A 2 -1.26 -28.03 -6.64
N GLN A 3 -2.32 -27.26 -6.37
CA GLN A 3 -2.87 -26.29 -7.35
C GLN A 3 -2.32 -24.86 -7.19
N GLN A 4 -1.59 -24.56 -6.13
CA GLN A 4 -1.14 -23.18 -5.85
C GLN A 4 -0.21 -22.63 -6.94
N GLN A 5 0.65 -23.47 -7.53
CA GLN A 5 1.53 -23.06 -8.62
C GLN A 5 0.75 -22.68 -9.87
N GLN A 6 -0.28 -23.45 -10.22
CA GLN A 6 -1.17 -23.16 -11.35
C GLN A 6 -1.92 -21.85 -11.13
N VAL A 7 -2.44 -21.62 -9.92
CA VAL A 7 -3.11 -20.36 -9.54
C VAL A 7 -2.16 -19.18 -9.64
N ARG A 8 -0.90 -19.30 -9.15
CA ARG A 8 0.10 -18.24 -9.28
C ARG A 8 0.43 -17.93 -10.74
N LEU A 9 0.55 -18.94 -11.58
CA LEU A 9 0.80 -18.75 -13.01
C LEU A 9 -0.34 -17.98 -13.67
N GLN A 10 -1.59 -18.37 -13.43
CA GLN A 10 -2.77 -17.67 -13.94
C GLN A 10 -2.87 -16.24 -13.41
N LEU A 11 -2.66 -16.04 -12.11
CA LEU A 11 -2.69 -14.71 -11.50
C LEU A 11 -1.62 -13.79 -12.11
N SER A 12 -0.42 -14.31 -12.37
CA SER A 12 0.67 -13.53 -12.95
C SER A 12 0.39 -13.04 -14.37
N THR A 13 -0.49 -13.71 -15.12
CA THR A 13 -0.83 -13.34 -16.49
C THR A 13 -2.04 -12.43 -16.55
N THR A 14 -3.03 -12.62 -15.68
CA THR A 14 -4.32 -11.90 -15.76
C THR A 14 -4.38 -10.66 -14.88
N LEU A 15 -3.71 -10.65 -13.72
CA LEU A 15 -3.78 -9.54 -12.77
C LEU A 15 -3.24 -8.25 -13.40
N GLN A 16 -4.01 -7.16 -13.29
CA GLN A 16 -3.65 -5.85 -13.85
C GLN A 16 -3.18 -4.87 -12.78
N ALA A 17 -3.94 -4.78 -11.69
CA ALA A 17 -3.59 -3.98 -10.53
C ALA A 17 -4.34 -4.50 -9.29
N ILE A 18 -3.85 -4.11 -8.12
CA ILE A 18 -4.54 -4.27 -6.84
C ILE A 18 -4.74 -2.88 -6.25
N TYR A 19 -5.98 -2.58 -5.87
CA TYR A 19 -6.34 -1.39 -5.10
C TYR A 19 -6.81 -1.86 -3.72
N SER A 20 -6.04 -1.55 -2.70
CA SER A 20 -6.41 -1.81 -1.31
C SER A 20 -6.79 -0.49 -0.66
N GLN A 21 -7.94 -0.46 0.02
CA GLN A 21 -8.49 0.77 0.58
C GLN A 21 -8.90 0.59 2.03
N THR A 22 -8.74 1.65 2.81
CA THR A 22 -9.26 1.76 4.17
C THR A 22 -9.82 3.17 4.37
N LEU A 23 -10.83 3.29 5.22
CA LEU A 23 -11.45 4.58 5.51
C LEU A 23 -11.03 5.04 6.89
N LEU A 24 -10.56 6.29 6.97
CA LEU A 24 -10.17 6.95 8.21
C LEU A 24 -11.17 8.06 8.54
N PRO A 25 -11.54 8.25 9.81
CA PRO A 25 -12.32 9.41 10.21
C PRO A 25 -11.51 10.69 9.94
N ARG A 26 -12.21 11.72 9.44
CA ARG A 26 -11.58 13.03 9.24
C ARG A 26 -11.44 13.78 10.56
N VAL A 27 -10.38 14.58 10.70
CA VAL A 27 -10.18 15.47 11.86
C VAL A 27 -11.35 16.43 12.08
N ASP A 28 -11.98 16.90 10.99
CA ASP A 28 -13.12 17.81 11.06
C ASP A 28 -14.45 17.16 11.47
N GLY A 29 -14.46 15.82 11.68
CA GLY A 29 -15.66 15.05 11.98
C GLY A 29 -16.66 14.93 10.82
N LYS A 30 -16.37 15.53 9.66
CA LYS A 30 -17.29 15.57 8.50
C LYS A 30 -17.05 14.39 7.58
N GLY A 31 -17.26 13.19 8.12
CA GLY A 31 -17.16 11.93 7.38
C GLY A 31 -15.77 11.31 7.40
N ARG A 32 -15.41 10.66 6.29
CA ARG A 32 -14.20 9.84 6.19
C ARG A 32 -13.37 10.20 4.97
N VAL A 33 -12.07 9.95 5.04
CA VAL A 33 -11.13 10.04 3.92
C VAL A 33 -10.55 8.66 3.63
N VAL A 34 -10.24 8.39 2.36
CA VAL A 34 -9.67 7.11 1.94
C VAL A 34 -8.15 7.13 2.09
N GLY A 35 -7.63 6.18 2.87
CA GLY A 35 -6.24 5.73 2.78
C GLY A 35 -6.17 4.57 1.79
N TYR A 36 -5.18 4.56 0.91
CA TYR A 36 -5.12 3.57 -0.16
C TYR A 36 -3.70 3.09 -0.46
N GLU A 37 -3.62 1.89 -1.00
CA GLU A 37 -2.43 1.29 -1.61
C GLU A 37 -2.77 0.85 -3.03
N VAL A 38 -1.89 1.13 -3.97
CA VAL A 38 -2.03 0.75 -5.39
C VAL A 38 -0.80 -0.02 -5.83
N LEU A 39 -0.99 -1.26 -6.27
CA LEU A 39 0.02 -2.07 -6.91
C LEU A 39 -0.35 -2.28 -8.38
N VAL A 40 0.50 -1.85 -9.31
CA VAL A 40 0.31 -2.10 -10.75
C VAL A 40 1.12 -3.34 -11.17
N CYS A 41 0.51 -4.27 -11.89
CA CYS A 41 1.14 -5.54 -12.26
C CYS A 41 2.02 -5.41 -13.51
N MET A 42 3.17 -4.75 -13.31
CA MET A 42 4.26 -4.67 -14.28
C MET A 42 5.06 -5.99 -14.37
N PRO A 43 5.93 -6.17 -15.39
CA PRO A 43 6.67 -7.43 -15.58
C PRO A 43 7.42 -7.95 -14.35
N ALA A 44 8.00 -7.05 -13.53
CA ALA A 44 8.69 -7.42 -12.28
C ALA A 44 7.74 -8.11 -11.28
N ILE A 45 6.57 -7.52 -11.02
CA ILE A 45 5.54 -8.10 -10.13
C ILE A 45 5.06 -9.45 -10.66
N ARG A 46 4.84 -9.56 -11.99
CA ARG A 46 4.44 -10.82 -12.61
C ARG A 46 5.48 -11.91 -12.41
N SER A 47 6.78 -11.60 -12.55
CA SER A 47 7.85 -12.57 -12.27
C SER A 47 7.84 -13.01 -10.81
N ILE A 48 7.73 -12.05 -9.88
CA ILE A 48 7.68 -12.32 -8.44
C ILE A 48 6.51 -13.25 -8.09
N ILE A 49 5.32 -13.03 -8.68
CA ILE A 49 4.14 -13.89 -8.47
C ILE A 49 4.41 -15.31 -9.01
N ARG A 50 4.97 -15.46 -10.22
CA ARG A 50 5.30 -16.78 -10.80
C ARG A 50 6.27 -17.58 -9.94
N GLU A 51 7.31 -16.91 -9.46
CA GLU A 51 8.37 -17.51 -8.63
C GLU A 51 7.94 -17.73 -7.18
N GLY A 52 6.76 -17.23 -6.77
CA GLY A 52 6.28 -17.32 -5.39
C GLY A 52 7.07 -16.48 -4.39
N LYS A 53 7.86 -15.51 -4.85
CA LYS A 53 8.71 -14.65 -4.01
C LYS A 53 7.94 -13.44 -3.47
N THR A 54 6.72 -13.63 -3.00
CA THR A 54 5.76 -12.55 -2.68
C THR A 54 6.29 -11.51 -1.68
N HIS A 55 7.21 -11.90 -0.80
CA HIS A 55 7.92 -10.98 0.11
C HIS A 55 8.66 -9.83 -0.62
N GLN A 56 9.01 -9.98 -1.89
CA GLN A 56 9.67 -8.95 -2.70
C GLN A 56 8.71 -7.90 -3.27
N ILE A 57 7.40 -8.17 -3.27
CA ILE A 57 6.38 -7.27 -3.87
C ILE A 57 6.45 -5.89 -3.22
N PHE A 58 6.62 -5.82 -1.90
CA PHE A 58 6.60 -4.54 -1.18
C PHE A 58 7.76 -3.62 -1.57
N SER A 59 8.95 -4.16 -1.82
CA SER A 59 10.10 -3.37 -2.29
C SER A 59 9.87 -2.78 -3.69
N VAL A 60 9.21 -3.54 -4.58
CA VAL A 60 8.82 -3.05 -5.91
C VAL A 60 7.71 -2.00 -5.80
N LEU A 61 6.74 -2.20 -4.91
CA LEU A 61 5.68 -1.24 -4.63
C LEU A 61 6.24 0.11 -4.17
N GLN A 62 7.18 0.11 -3.22
CA GLN A 62 7.83 1.31 -2.70
C GLN A 62 8.55 2.14 -3.77
N SER A 63 9.21 1.48 -4.73
CA SER A 63 9.92 2.15 -5.82
C SER A 63 9.06 2.39 -7.07
N GLY A 64 7.81 1.92 -7.05
CA GLY A 64 6.88 1.91 -8.18
C GLY A 64 6.13 3.22 -8.44
N GLY A 65 6.44 4.31 -7.73
CA GLY A 65 5.69 5.57 -7.80
C GLY A 65 5.51 6.13 -9.21
N LYS A 66 6.56 6.04 -10.05
CA LYS A 66 6.51 6.47 -11.47
C LYS A 66 5.53 5.67 -12.34
N PHE A 67 5.08 4.52 -11.86
CA PHE A 67 4.09 3.66 -12.51
C PHE A 67 2.70 3.80 -11.89
N GLY A 68 2.45 4.84 -11.10
CA GLY A 68 1.18 5.08 -10.43
C GLY A 68 0.95 4.18 -9.21
N MET A 69 2.00 3.54 -8.69
CA MET A 69 1.91 2.78 -7.46
C MET A 69 2.02 3.69 -6.23
N ASN A 70 1.39 3.29 -5.14
CA ASN A 70 1.48 4.01 -3.87
C ASN A 70 1.36 3.02 -2.70
N THR A 71 2.16 3.18 -1.66
CA THR A 71 2.00 2.38 -0.43
C THR A 71 0.92 2.98 0.45
N LEU A 72 0.29 2.16 1.31
CA LEU A 72 -0.65 2.67 2.30
C LEU A 72 0.03 3.70 3.23
N ASP A 73 1.23 3.40 3.73
CA ASP A 73 1.97 4.29 4.63
C ASP A 73 2.31 5.64 3.96
N SER A 74 2.65 5.66 2.66
CA SER A 74 2.84 6.92 1.92
C SER A 74 1.55 7.73 1.85
N CYS A 75 0.41 7.09 1.56
CA CYS A 75 -0.89 7.75 1.54
C CYS A 75 -1.28 8.30 2.93
N LEU A 76 -1.14 7.49 3.99
CA LEU A 76 -1.44 7.88 5.36
C LEU A 76 -0.60 9.07 5.81
N LYS A 77 0.70 9.08 5.47
CA LYS A 77 1.59 10.19 5.75
C LYS A 77 1.13 11.48 5.07
N GLU A 78 0.74 11.40 3.79
CA GLU A 78 0.21 12.54 3.05
C GLU A 78 -1.09 13.08 3.68
N LEU A 79 -2.01 12.19 4.06
CA LEU A 79 -3.27 12.58 4.72
C LEU A 79 -3.02 13.28 6.06
N TYR A 80 -2.09 12.78 6.86
CA TYR A 80 -1.67 13.39 8.12
C TYR A 80 -1.02 14.77 7.90
N GLN A 81 -0.09 14.88 6.95
CA GLN A 81 0.58 16.14 6.60
C GLN A 81 -0.40 17.21 6.09
N LYS A 82 -1.48 16.78 5.42
CA LYS A 82 -2.58 17.65 5.00
C LYS A 82 -3.56 18.00 6.13
N GLY A 83 -3.36 17.48 7.33
CA GLY A 83 -4.25 17.69 8.48
C GLY A 83 -5.62 17.03 8.34
N LEU A 84 -5.77 16.03 7.46
CA LEU A 84 -7.06 15.37 7.20
C LEU A 84 -7.37 14.27 8.20
N VAL A 85 -6.34 13.63 8.78
CA VAL A 85 -6.45 12.57 9.79
C VAL A 85 -5.52 12.89 10.96
N THR A 86 -5.85 12.39 12.15
CA THR A 86 -4.94 12.50 13.30
C THR A 86 -3.76 11.53 13.15
N ILE A 87 -2.69 11.75 13.90
CA ILE A 87 -1.53 10.83 13.87
C ILE A 87 -1.91 9.45 14.40
N GLU A 88 -2.79 9.38 15.40
CA GLU A 88 -3.27 8.14 16.02
C GLU A 88 -4.05 7.30 15.01
N GLU A 89 -4.96 7.93 14.25
CA GLU A 89 -5.73 7.26 13.20
C GLU A 89 -4.85 6.76 12.05
N ALA A 90 -3.86 7.55 11.66
CA ALA A 90 -2.90 7.14 10.64
C ALA A 90 -2.03 5.96 11.13
N MET A 91 -1.50 6.03 12.37
CA MET A 91 -0.71 4.96 12.98
C MET A 91 -1.51 3.66 13.11
N ALA A 92 -2.78 3.73 13.51
CA ALA A 92 -3.65 2.58 13.65
C ALA A 92 -3.90 1.82 12.32
N LYS A 93 -3.67 2.45 11.18
CA LYS A 93 -3.80 1.85 9.85
C LYS A 93 -2.47 1.56 9.16
N SER A 94 -1.37 2.07 9.68
CA SER A 94 -0.04 1.86 9.11
C SER A 94 0.47 0.43 9.28
N SER A 95 1.40 0.03 8.42
CA SER A 95 1.98 -1.32 8.46
C SER A 95 2.89 -1.51 9.68
N ASN A 96 3.62 -0.46 10.06
CA ASN A 96 4.50 -0.41 11.23
C ASN A 96 4.32 0.94 11.95
N PRO A 97 3.52 1.01 13.03
CA PRO A 97 3.22 2.26 13.71
C PRO A 97 4.43 3.05 14.17
N GLN A 98 5.46 2.37 14.70
CA GLN A 98 6.66 3.03 15.24
C GLN A 98 7.54 3.63 14.14
N GLU A 99 7.65 2.95 13.01
CA GLU A 99 8.38 3.50 11.84
C GLU A 99 7.59 4.61 11.16
N PHE A 100 6.27 4.42 11.06
CA PHE A 100 5.36 5.41 10.49
C PHE A 100 5.45 6.73 11.24
N GLU A 101 5.31 6.73 12.57
CA GLU A 101 5.37 7.92 13.42
C GLU A 101 6.67 8.70 13.20
N LYS A 102 7.82 8.01 13.26
CA LYS A 102 9.14 8.61 13.00
C LYS A 102 9.21 9.23 11.60
N SER A 103 8.67 8.56 10.59
CA SER A 103 8.70 9.04 9.21
C SER A 103 7.76 10.23 8.97
N ALA A 104 6.64 10.28 9.68
CA ALA A 104 5.62 11.31 9.58
C ALA A 104 6.06 12.60 10.29
N MET A 105 6.67 12.47 11.49
CA MET A 105 7.13 13.60 12.30
C MET A 105 8.40 14.28 11.76
N LYS A 106 9.25 13.58 11.01
CA LYS A 106 10.46 14.16 10.38
C LYS A 106 10.19 15.17 9.26
N ALA A 107 8.94 15.34 8.87
CA ALA A 107 8.55 16.24 7.78
C ALA A 107 8.19 17.66 8.24
N PHE A 108 8.48 18.00 9.51
CA PHE A 108 8.34 19.32 10.11
C PHE A 108 9.69 19.94 10.42
#